data_AF-A0AAD9URR4-F1
#
_entry.id   AF-A0AAD9URR4-F1
#
_cell.length_a   1.000
_cell.length_b   1.000
_cell.length_c   1.000
_cell.angle_alpha   90.00
_cell.angle_beta   90.00
_cell.angle_gamma   90.00
#
_symmetry.space_group_name_H-M   'P 1'
#
loop_
_entity.id
_entity.type
_entity.pdbx_description
1 polymer ?
#
loop_
_entity_poly.entity_id
_entity_poly.type
_entity_poly.pdbx_seq_one_letter_code
_entity_poly.pdbx_strand_id
1 'polypeptide(L)' 'MADRNTPRGQWPKALVEQTFPDSEGLVRQVVIRTADGVYRRDVRKLCLLEEKLLTRIQEQEKPSRVVFKQ' A
#
# COMPACT_ATOMS: atom_id res chain seq x y z
N MET A 1 -10.03 -8.18 20.12
CA MET A 1 -11.13 -8.45 19.15
C MET A 1 -10.51 -9.03 17.89
N ALA A 2 -10.88 -10.26 17.52
CA ALA A 2 -10.42 -10.88 16.27
C ALA A 2 -11.14 -10.23 15.08
N ASP A 3 -10.40 -9.94 14.01
CA ASP A 3 -10.99 -9.39 12.80
C ASP A 3 -11.72 -10.51 12.06
N ARG A 4 -13.04 -10.38 11.92
CA ARG A 4 -13.90 -11.40 11.30
C ARG A 4 -13.57 -11.64 9.83
N ASN A 5 -12.96 -10.65 9.17
CA ASN A 5 -12.62 -10.71 7.74
C ASN A 5 -11.25 -11.34 7.47
N THR A 6 -10.57 -11.90 8.48
CA THR A 6 -9.34 -12.65 8.24
C THR A 6 -9.26 -13.84 9.20
N PRO A 7 -9.75 -15.00 8.76
CA PRO A 7 -9.54 -16.24 9.51
C PRO A 7 -8.05 -16.48 9.75
N ARG A 8 -7.76 -17.16 10.87
CA ARG A 8 -6.38 -17.43 11.31
C ARG A 8 -5.60 -18.16 10.21
N GLY A 9 -4.37 -17.72 9.96
CA GLY A 9 -3.46 -18.35 9.00
C GLY A 9 -3.70 -17.96 7.54
N GLN A 10 -4.65 -17.08 7.25
CA GLN A 10 -4.92 -16.62 5.88
C GLN A 10 -4.43 -15.18 5.69
N TRP A 11 -3.76 -14.95 4.57
CA TRP A 11 -3.31 -13.63 4.12
C TRP A 11 -3.89 -13.40 2.72
N PRO A 12 -5.13 -12.90 2.63
CA PRO A 12 -5.75 -12.65 1.34
C PRO A 12 -5.00 -11.55 0.59
N LYS A 13 -4.89 -11.71 -0.74
CA LYS A 13 -4.35 -10.67 -1.60
C LYS A 13 -5.34 -9.51 -1.67
N ALA A 14 -4.84 -8.30 -1.56
CA ALA A 14 -5.65 -7.09 -1.59
C ALA A 14 -4.90 -5.94 -2.27
N LEU A 15 -5.65 -4.98 -2.81
CA LEU A 15 -5.14 -3.71 -3.30
C LEU A 15 -5.43 -2.61 -2.26
N VAL A 16 -4.45 -1.73 -2.02
CA VAL A 16 -4.64 -0.56 -1.16
C VAL A 16 -5.36 0.51 -1.96
N GLU A 17 -6.55 0.90 -1.54
CA GLU A 17 -7.36 1.93 -2.21
C GLU A 17 -7.11 3.32 -1.65
N GLN A 18 -6.94 3.41 -0.33
CA GLN A 18 -6.79 4.68 0.36
C GLN A 18 -5.90 4.52 1.60
N THR A 19 -5.03 5.50 1.80
CA THR A 19 -4.19 5.64 2.99
C THR A 19 -4.63 6.84 3.82
N PHE A 20 -4.49 6.74 5.15
CA PHE A 20 -4.78 7.85 6.07
C PHE A 20 -3.49 8.21 6.82
N PRO A 21 -2.68 9.14 6.28
CA PRO A 21 -1.49 9.63 6.98
C PRO A 21 -1.90 10.54 8.16
N ASP A 22 -1.13 10.46 9.24
CA ASP A 22 -1.20 11.39 10.38
C ASP A 22 -0.54 12.75 10.03
N SER A 23 -0.54 13.71 10.97
CA SER A 23 0.18 14.99 10.81
C SER A 23 1.66 14.81 10.48
N GLU A 24 2.27 13.73 10.98
CA GLU A 24 3.65 13.34 10.73
C GLU A 24 3.83 12.48 9.46
N GLY A 25 2.76 12.26 8.68
CA GLY A 25 2.80 11.42 7.48
C GLY A 25 2.76 9.91 7.73
N LEU A 26 2.69 9.45 8.99
CA LEU A 26 2.65 8.03 9.31
C LEU A 26 1.26 7.43 9.03
N VAL A 27 1.22 6.37 8.22
CA VAL A 27 0.00 5.61 7.92
C VAL A 27 -0.12 4.43 8.87
N ARG A 28 -1.15 4.43 9.73
CA ARG A 28 -1.44 3.30 10.65
C ARG A 28 -2.53 2.38 10.12
N GLN A 29 -3.48 2.92 9.38
CA GLN A 29 -4.60 2.18 8.80
C GLN A 29 -4.79 2.55 7.33
N VAL A 30 -5.27 1.57 6.57
CA VAL A 30 -5.56 1.71 5.15
C VAL A 30 -6.91 1.07 4.82
N VAL A 31 -7.54 1.53 3.75
CA VAL A 31 -8.65 0.83 3.11
C VAL A 31 -8.07 -0.12 2.08
N ILE A 32 -8.42 -1.40 2.17
CA ILE A 32 -8.04 -2.41 1.19
C ILE A 32 -9.26 -2.99 0.49
N ARG A 33 -9.10 -3.29 -0.79
CA ARG A 33 -10.06 -4.05 -1.59
C ARG A 33 -9.53 -5.46 -1.80
N THR A 34 -10.28 -6.42 -1.29
CA THR A 34 -10.10 -7.86 -1.52
C THR A 34 -11.15 -8.37 -2.51
N ALA A 35 -11.05 -9.63 -2.91
CA ALA A 35 -12.10 -10.29 -3.71
C ALA A 35 -13.46 -10.30 -2.99
N ASP A 36 -13.45 -10.38 -1.66
CA ASP A 36 -14.66 -10.51 -0.83
C ASP A 36 -15.26 -9.15 -0.42
N GLY A 37 -14.58 -8.05 -0.75
CA GLY A 37 -15.06 -6.69 -0.47
C GLY A 37 -13.99 -5.73 0.02
N VAL A 38 -14.44 -4.56 0.48
CA VAL A 38 -13.59 -3.44 0.90
C VAL A 38 -13.68 -3.26 2.41
N TYR A 39 -12.54 -3.25 3.09
CA TYR A 39 -12.50 -3.05 4.54
C TYR A 39 -11.22 -2.36 5.01
N ARG A 40 -11.26 -1.83 6.24
CA ARG A 40 -10.12 -1.15 6.88
C ARG A 40 -9.19 -2.14 7.57
N ARG A 41 -7.90 -1.97 7.35
CA ARG A 41 -6.84 -2.81 7.93
C ARG A 41 -5.70 -1.99 8.48
N ASP A 42 -5.15 -2.45 9.60
CA ASP A 42 -3.91 -1.94 10.16
C ASP A 42 -2.73 -2.34 9.26
N VAL A 43 -1.83 -1.40 8.99
CA VAL A 43 -0.66 -1.61 8.12
C VAL A 43 0.25 -2.74 8.62
N ARG A 44 0.30 -2.98 9.94
CA ARG A 44 1.09 -4.06 10.56
C ARG A 44 0.60 -5.46 10.18
N LYS A 45 -0.60 -5.56 9.61
CA LYS A 45 -1.21 -6.80 9.09
C LYS A 45 -1.18 -6.87 7.57
N LEU A 46 -0.30 -6.10 6.92
CA LEU A 46 -0.06 -6.15 5.48
C LEU A 46 1.38 -6.56 5.23
N CYS A 47 1.59 -7.22 4.09
CA CYS A 47 2.91 -7.54 3.59
C CYS A 47 3.02 -7.06 2.14
N LEU A 48 4.17 -6.51 1.78
CA LEU A 48 4.45 -6.08 0.42
C LEU A 48 4.63 -7.31 -0.48
N LEU A 49 3.91 -7.38 -1.60
CA LEU A 49 3.97 -8.51 -2.54
C LEU A 49 4.81 -8.20 -3.78
N GLU A 50 4.72 -6.97 -4.31
CA GLU A 50 5.27 -6.63 -5.64
C GLU A 50 6.34 -5.54 -5.55
N GLU A 51 7.34 -5.75 -4.69
CA GLU A 51 8.44 -4.79 -4.50
C GLU A 51 9.16 -4.47 -5.82
N LYS A 52 9.53 -5.50 -6.59
CA LYS A 52 10.22 -5.33 -7.88
C LYS A 52 9.41 -4.54 -8.91
N LEU A 53 8.08 -4.59 -8.83
CA LEU A 53 7.21 -3.88 -9.74
C LEU A 53 7.15 -2.39 -9.37
N LEU A 54 7.07 -2.09 -8.07
CA LEU A 54 7.14 -0.71 -7.57
C LEU A 54 8.45 -0.03 -7.93
N THR A 55 9.58 -0.72 -7.82
CA THR A 55 10.89 -0.16 -8.20
C THR A 55 10.89 0.25 -9.67
N ARG A 56 10.33 -0.57 -10.56
CA ARG A 56 10.24 -0.26 -12.00
C ARG A 56 9.35 0.95 -12.28
N ILE A 57 8.20 1.07 -11.62
CA ILE A 57 7.30 2.23 -11.78
C ILE A 57 8.02 3.50 -11.34
N GLN A 58 8.67 3.49 -10.17
CA GLN A 58 9.40 4.63 -9.65
C GLN A 58 10.59 5.03 -10.54
N GLU A 59 11.26 4.07 -11.17
CA GLU A 59 12.35 4.34 -12.12
C GLU A 59 11.85 5.01 -13.40
N GLN A 60 10.67 4.65 -13.89
CA GLN A 60 10.08 5.26 -15.09
C GLN A 60 9.50 6.65 -14.84
N GLU A 61 9.04 6.94 -13.63
CA GLU A 61 8.49 8.25 -13.27
C GLU A 61 9.55 9.29 -12.90
N LYS A 62 10.85 8.96 -12.89
CA LYS A 62 11.90 9.96 -12.66
C LYS A 62 11.90 10.96 -13.83
N PRO A 63 11.50 12.23 -13.64
CA PRO A 63 11.63 13.20 -14.71
C PRO A 63 13.11 13.33 -15.03
N SER A 64 13.43 13.24 -16.32
CA SER A 64 14.74 13.58 -16.86
C SER A 64 15.13 14.94 -16.27
N ARG A 65 16.19 14.95 -15.47
CA ARG A 65 16.75 16.18 -14.90
C ARG A 65 17.29 16.98 -16.09
N VAL A 66 16.44 17.78 -16.73
CA VAL A 66 16.85 18.74 -17.77
C VAL A 66 17.66 19.80 -17.02
N VAL A 67 18.96 19.56 -16.93
CA VAL A 67 19.90 20.56 -16.44
C VAL A 67 20.02 21.61 -17.53
N PHE A 68 19.25 22.69 -17.41
CA PHE A 68 19.53 23.93 -18.12
C PHE A 68 20.85 24.48 -17.58
N LYS A 69 21.96 24.21 -18.27
CA LYS A 69 23.19 24.98 -18.12
C LYS A 69 22.99 26.29 -18.87
N GLN A 70 23.17 27.40 -18.17
CA GLN A 70 23.32 28.74 -18.72
C GLN A 70 24.79 29.14 -18.56
#